data_AF-A0A8I1E538-F1
#
_entry.id   AF-A0A8I1E538-F1
#
_cell.length_a   1.000
_cell.length_b   1.000
_cell.length_c   1.000
_cell.angle_alpha   90.00
_cell.angle_beta   90.00
_cell.angle_gamma   90.00
#
_symmetry.space_group_name_H-M   'P 1'
#
loop_
_entity.id
_entity.type
_entity.pdbx_description
1 polymer ?
#
loop_
_entity_poly.entity_id
_entity_poly.type
_entity_poly.pdbx_seq_one_letter_code
_entity_poly.pdbx_strand_id
1 'polypeptide(L)'
;MPIILVKKPFPFSADGNHVIEVPAGEQDVSERCALVAVEHLGVASYPSQLDASGLKLDGPTIAEFVAAGYLAVNYPPEGYASRSTQEEIDVAIEAQKETDPLKMKVPDLKAWLTSKGIEFDPSANKEALQALVPKGD
;
A
#
# COMPACT_ATOMS: atom_id res chain seq x y z
N MET A 1 32.64 -7.94 6.14
CA MET A 1 31.47 -8.38 6.92
C MET A 1 30.29 -7.54 6.46
N PRO A 2 29.13 -8.13 6.15
CA PRO A 2 27.95 -7.35 5.76
C PRO A 2 27.43 -6.49 6.92
N ILE A 3 26.99 -5.28 6.58
CA ILE A 3 26.26 -4.39 7.50
C ILE A 3 24.77 -4.59 7.27
N ILE A 4 24.02 -4.82 8.34
CA ILE A 4 22.57 -4.94 8.34
C ILE A 4 21.96 -3.94 9.32
N LEU A 5 20.75 -3.46 9.03
CA LEU A 5 19.94 -2.68 9.96
C LEU A 5 18.92 -3.61 10.63
N VAL A 6 19.14 -3.91 11.91
CA VAL A 6 18.28 -4.78 12.71
C VAL A 6 17.09 -3.98 13.24
N LYS A 7 15.89 -4.35 12.81
CA LYS A 7 14.63 -3.71 13.22
C LYS A 7 14.12 -4.26 14.55
N LYS A 8 14.38 -5.54 14.81
CA LYS A 8 13.99 -6.23 16.04
C LYS A 8 15.18 -7.06 16.55
N PRO A 9 15.57 -6.93 17.83
CA PRO A 9 16.64 -7.75 18.40
C PRO A 9 16.33 -9.24 18.25
N PHE A 10 17.35 -10.05 18.04
CA PHE A 10 17.18 -11.49 17.85
C PHE A 10 18.38 -12.30 18.36
N PRO A 11 18.14 -13.53 18.86
CA PRO A 11 19.21 -14.43 19.24
C PRO A 11 19.90 -15.04 18.02
N PHE A 12 21.23 -15.10 18.03
CA PHE A 12 22.03 -15.74 16.98
C PHE A 12 23.17 -16.55 17.58
N SER A 13 23.46 -17.71 16.98
CA SER A 13 24.60 -18.54 17.36
C SER A 13 25.47 -18.81 16.14
N ALA A 14 26.70 -18.28 16.16
CA ALA A 14 27.66 -18.46 15.07
C ALA A 14 28.30 -19.87 15.08
N ASP A 15 28.35 -20.53 16.23
CA ASP A 15 29.01 -21.83 16.41
C ASP A 15 28.01 -22.97 16.75
N GLY A 16 26.75 -22.64 17.04
CA GLY A 16 25.76 -23.60 17.54
C GLY A 16 25.82 -23.79 19.06
N ASN A 17 26.95 -23.49 19.71
CA ASN A 17 27.14 -23.68 21.15
C ASN A 17 26.87 -22.42 21.99
N HIS A 18 26.97 -21.22 21.40
CA HIS A 18 26.85 -19.94 22.13
C HIS A 18 25.86 -19.01 21.44
N VAL A 19 24.75 -18.72 22.11
CA VAL A 19 23.74 -17.77 21.63
C VAL A 19 24.07 -16.39 22.17
N ILE A 20 24.25 -15.43 21.27
CA ILE A 20 24.34 -14.00 21.58
C ILE A 20 23.04 -13.30 21.15
N GLU A 21 22.66 -12.23 21.83
CA GLU A 21 21.58 -11.37 21.38
C GLU A 21 22.16 -10.27 20.48
N VAL A 22 21.67 -10.21 19.24
CA VAL A 22 22.00 -9.14 18.31
C VAL A 22 21.02 -7.99 18.53
N PRO A 23 21.49 -6.80 18.96
CA PRO A 23 20.61 -5.68 19.28
C PRO A 23 20.05 -5.00 18.02
N ALA A 24 19.01 -4.19 18.19
CA ALA A 24 18.47 -3.35 17.12
C ALA A 24 19.47 -2.24 16.71
N GLY A 25 19.36 -1.77 15.47
CA GLY A 25 20.25 -0.77 14.88
C GLY A 25 21.22 -1.37 13.87
N GLU A 26 22.20 -0.57 13.44
CA GLU A 26 23.23 -0.99 12.48
C GLU A 26 24.20 -1.98 13.13
N GLN A 27 24.39 -3.13 12.48
CA GLN A 27 25.25 -4.20 12.96
C GLN A 27 26.16 -4.67 11.83
N ASP A 28 27.47 -4.73 12.11
CA ASP A 28 28.44 -5.41 11.25
C ASP A 28 28.52 -6.88 11.69
N VAL A 29 28.02 -7.79 10.84
CA VAL A 29 27.82 -9.20 11.20
C VAL A 29 28.43 -10.13 10.15
N SER A 30 28.51 -11.43 10.46
CA SER A 30 28.94 -12.44 9.48
C SER A 30 27.88 -12.67 8.39
N GLU A 31 28.30 -13.22 7.25
CA GLU A 31 27.40 -13.53 6.13
C GLU A 31 26.25 -14.45 6.55
N ARG A 32 26.53 -15.46 7.38
CA ARG A 32 25.50 -16.37 7.90
C ARG A 32 24.50 -15.66 8.80
N CYS A 33 24.96 -14.70 9.61
CA CYS A 33 24.07 -13.90 10.46
C CYS A 33 23.18 -13.00 9.61
N ALA A 34 23.75 -12.29 8.63
CA ALA A 34 22.99 -11.43 7.73
C ALA A 34 21.91 -12.22 6.98
N LEU A 35 22.25 -13.40 6.44
CA LEU A 35 21.30 -14.26 5.73
C LEU A 35 20.14 -14.72 6.63
N VAL A 36 20.44 -15.14 7.86
CA VAL A 36 19.40 -15.53 8.82
C VAL A 36 18.54 -14.32 9.22
N ALA A 37 19.14 -13.18 9.51
CA ALA A 37 18.44 -12.00 9.96
C ALA A 37 17.51 -11.40 8.89
N VAL A 38 17.98 -11.36 7.64
CA VAL A 38 17.26 -10.75 6.51
C VAL A 38 16.29 -11.74 5.87
N GLU A 39 16.75 -12.92 5.46
CA GLU A 39 15.93 -13.84 4.65
C GLU A 39 15.09 -14.81 5.49
N HIS A 40 15.61 -15.30 6.62
CA HIS A 40 14.90 -16.33 7.41
C HIS A 40 14.00 -15.73 8.48
N LEU A 41 14.49 -14.73 9.18
CA LEU A 41 13.79 -14.10 10.30
C LEU A 41 13.03 -12.83 9.88
N GLY A 42 13.47 -12.15 8.81
CA GLY A 42 12.87 -10.87 8.39
C GLY A 42 13.00 -9.75 9.42
N VAL A 43 13.92 -9.88 10.38
CA VAL A 43 14.14 -8.94 11.49
C VAL A 43 15.19 -7.88 11.16
N ALA A 44 15.85 -7.99 10.01
CA ALA A 44 16.82 -7.01 9.53
C ALA A 44 16.64 -6.71 8.03
N SER A 45 17.28 -5.66 7.55
CA SER A 45 17.32 -5.31 6.12
C SER A 45 18.68 -4.70 5.78
N TYR A 46 19.11 -4.81 4.53
CA TYR A 46 20.36 -4.17 4.10
C TYR A 46 20.14 -2.65 3.95
N PRO A 47 21.04 -1.81 4.48
CA PRO A 47 20.89 -0.36 4.39
C PRO A 47 20.86 0.14 2.93
N SER A 48 21.52 -0.57 2.01
CA SER A 48 21.49 -0.28 0.57
C SER A 48 20.12 -0.48 -0.09
N GLN A 49 19.19 -1.16 0.57
CA GLN A 49 17.84 -1.46 0.07
C GLN A 49 16.76 -0.60 0.73
N LEU A 50 17.17 0.33 1.60
CA LEU A 50 16.27 1.21 2.33
C LEU A 50 16.42 2.65 1.85
N ASP A 51 15.35 3.44 1.95
CA ASP A 51 15.43 4.89 1.79
C ASP A 51 16.01 5.56 3.06
N ALA A 52 16.17 6.88 3.04
CA ALA A 52 16.64 7.66 4.18
C ALA A 52 15.79 7.48 5.46
N SER A 53 14.53 7.07 5.32
CA SER A 53 13.56 6.82 6.39
C SER A 53 13.54 5.34 6.85
N GLY A 54 14.35 4.46 6.24
CA GLY A 54 14.40 3.04 6.60
C GLY A 54 13.29 2.19 5.98
N LEU A 55 12.55 2.69 4.98
CA LEU A 55 11.52 1.95 4.26
C LEU A 55 12.11 1.17 3.09
N LYS A 56 11.52 0.02 2.78
CA LYS A 56 11.96 -0.86 1.70
C LYS A 56 11.72 -0.24 0.33
N LEU A 57 12.73 -0.28 -0.53
CA LEU A 57 12.67 0.27 -1.89
C LEU A 57 12.16 -0.73 -2.94
N ASP A 58 12.06 -2.02 -2.61
CA ASP A 58 11.63 -3.10 -3.49
C ASP A 58 10.10 -3.32 -3.54
N GLY A 59 9.32 -2.35 -3.06
CA GLY A 59 7.85 -2.42 -3.08
C GLY A 59 7.22 -2.47 -4.48
N PRO A 60 5.90 -2.70 -4.57
CA PRO A 60 5.17 -2.59 -5.84
C PRO A 60 5.04 -1.13 -6.29
N THR A 61 4.72 -0.91 -7.56
CA THR A 61 4.18 0.37 -8.05
C THR A 61 2.69 0.50 -7.73
N ILE A 62 2.14 1.71 -7.81
CA ILE A 62 0.70 1.92 -7.64
C ILE A 62 -0.13 1.09 -8.62
N ALA A 63 0.33 0.98 -9.87
CA ALA A 63 -0.35 0.21 -10.91
C ALA A 63 -0.39 -1.29 -10.56
N GLU A 64 0.71 -1.86 -10.09
CA GLU A 64 0.76 -3.26 -9.64
C GLU A 64 -0.08 -3.48 -8.38
N PHE A 65 -0.05 -2.53 -7.44
CA PHE A 65 -0.84 -2.60 -6.22
C PHE A 65 -2.35 -2.61 -6.51
N VAL A 66 -2.79 -1.75 -7.43
CA VAL A 66 -4.17 -1.72 -7.92
C VAL A 66 -4.52 -2.95 -8.74
N ALA A 67 -3.63 -3.42 -9.61
CA ALA A 67 -3.83 -4.63 -10.42
C ALA A 67 -3.95 -5.89 -9.57
N ALA A 68 -3.27 -5.94 -8.43
CA ALA A 68 -3.42 -7.00 -7.43
C ALA A 68 -4.75 -6.93 -6.66
N GLY A 69 -5.59 -5.93 -6.92
CA GLY A 69 -6.92 -5.77 -6.34
C GLY A 69 -6.96 -4.94 -5.06
N TYR A 70 -5.87 -4.25 -4.71
CA TYR A 70 -5.85 -3.36 -3.55
C TYR A 70 -6.32 -1.95 -3.92
N LEU A 71 -6.78 -1.19 -2.93
CA LEU A 71 -7.20 0.19 -3.13
C LEU A 71 -5.99 1.10 -3.28
N ALA A 72 -5.99 1.97 -4.29
CA ALA A 72 -4.96 2.96 -4.56
C ALA A 72 -4.73 3.89 -3.36
N VAL A 73 -5.77 4.17 -2.56
CA VAL A 73 -5.66 4.98 -1.34
C VAL A 73 -4.84 4.32 -0.23
N ASN A 74 -4.63 3.00 -0.29
CA ASN A 74 -3.83 2.24 0.67
C ASN A 74 -2.37 2.06 0.22
N TYR A 75 -1.99 2.69 -0.89
CA TYR A 75 -0.62 2.69 -1.39
C TYR A 75 0.15 3.90 -0.85
N PRO A 76 1.45 3.76 -0.52
CA PRO A 76 2.25 2.54 -0.55
C PRO A 76 1.94 1.59 0.62
N PRO A 77 2.24 0.29 0.49
CA PRO A 77 2.09 -0.66 1.59
C PRO A 77 2.97 -0.31 2.78
N GLU A 78 2.53 -0.66 3.99
CA GLU A 78 3.26 -0.34 5.23
C GLU A 78 4.70 -0.91 5.21
N GLY A 79 5.67 -0.07 5.58
CA GLY A 79 7.08 -0.41 5.60
C GLY A 79 7.79 -0.36 4.23
N TYR A 80 7.10 0.04 3.17
CA TYR A 80 7.66 0.29 1.84
C TYR A 80 7.63 1.77 1.49
N ALA A 81 8.68 2.23 0.81
CA ALA A 81 8.70 3.54 0.19
C ALA A 81 7.84 3.52 -1.08
N SER A 82 7.25 4.67 -1.42
CA SER A 82 6.56 4.80 -2.72
C SER A 82 7.56 4.70 -3.86
N ARG A 83 7.27 3.85 -4.83
CA ARG A 83 7.99 3.75 -6.11
C ARG A 83 7.32 4.47 -7.27
N SER A 84 6.16 5.07 -7.02
CA SER A 84 5.35 5.79 -8.00
C SER A 84 5.29 7.27 -7.63
N THR A 85 5.13 8.13 -8.62
CA THR A 85 5.00 9.57 -8.37
C THR A 85 3.64 9.90 -7.78
N GLN A 86 3.52 11.06 -7.14
CA GLN A 86 2.24 11.50 -6.57
C GLN A 86 1.17 11.64 -7.65
N GLU A 87 1.54 12.04 -8.87
CA GLU A 87 0.62 12.12 -10.01
C GLU A 87 0.08 10.75 -10.40
N GLU A 88 0.91 9.72 -10.47
CA GLU A 88 0.44 8.35 -10.75
C GLU A 88 -0.49 7.83 -9.65
N ILE A 89 -0.18 8.15 -8.39
CA ILE A 89 -1.00 7.78 -7.24
C ILE A 89 -2.36 8.45 -7.32
N ASP A 90 -2.39 9.76 -7.58
CA ASP A 90 -3.63 10.53 -7.68
C ASP A 90 -4.51 10.04 -8.84
N VAL A 91 -3.90 9.81 -10.01
CA VAL A 91 -4.60 9.22 -11.16
C VAL A 91 -5.18 7.85 -10.83
N ALA A 92 -4.45 6.99 -10.13
CA ALA A 92 -4.95 5.68 -9.74
C ALA A 92 -6.08 5.77 -8.69
N ILE A 93 -6.00 6.71 -7.75
CA ILE A 93 -7.04 6.99 -6.77
C ILE A 93 -8.31 7.49 -7.47
N GLU A 94 -8.20 8.45 -8.39
CA GLU A 94 -9.33 8.98 -9.15
C GLU A 94 -9.90 7.93 -10.12
N ALA A 95 -9.06 7.08 -10.72
CA ALA A 95 -9.52 5.97 -11.57
C ALA A 95 -10.30 4.90 -10.80
N GLN A 96 -9.94 4.64 -9.54
CA GLN A 96 -10.69 3.73 -8.66
C GLN A 96 -11.90 4.39 -8.01
N LYS A 97 -11.93 5.72 -7.92
CA LYS A 97 -13.09 6.46 -7.43
C LYS A 97 -14.24 6.17 -8.38
N GLU A 98 -15.29 5.53 -7.85
CA GLU A 98 -16.45 5.13 -8.64
C GLU A 98 -17.18 6.37 -9.17
N THR A 99 -16.83 6.77 -10.39
CA THR A 99 -17.53 7.81 -11.16
C THR A 99 -18.83 7.29 -11.78
N ASP A 100 -19.07 5.98 -11.68
CA ASP A 100 -20.28 5.31 -12.14
C ASP A 100 -21.50 5.71 -11.28
N PRO A 101 -22.49 6.43 -11.85
CA PRO A 101 -23.73 6.78 -11.14
C PRO A 101 -24.50 5.56 -10.64
N LEU A 102 -24.31 4.40 -11.27
CA LEU A 102 -24.93 3.15 -10.85
C LEU A 102 -24.24 2.47 -9.66
N LYS A 103 -23.07 2.94 -9.25
CA LYS A 103 -22.36 2.38 -8.09
C LYS A 103 -22.14 3.35 -6.95
N MET A 104 -22.17 4.66 -7.21
CA MET A 104 -22.13 5.69 -6.17
C MET A 104 -23.27 5.57 -5.13
N LYS A 105 -23.07 6.16 -3.95
CA LYS A 105 -24.05 6.13 -2.85
C LYS A 105 -25.22 7.07 -3.16
N VAL A 106 -26.38 6.86 -2.53
CA VAL A 106 -27.59 7.68 -2.69
C VAL A 106 -27.34 9.20 -2.60
N PRO A 107 -26.62 9.73 -1.60
CA PRO A 107 -26.34 11.18 -1.54
C PRO A 107 -25.52 11.67 -2.74
N ASP A 108 -24.49 10.94 -3.15
CA ASP A 108 -23.67 11.29 -4.32
C ASP A 108 -24.46 11.19 -5.62
N LEU A 109 -25.32 10.17 -5.75
CA LEU A 109 -26.21 9.99 -6.90
C LEU A 109 -27.19 11.15 -7.05
N LYS A 110 -27.76 11.63 -5.95
CA LYS A 110 -28.63 12.81 -5.95
C LYS A 110 -27.88 14.06 -6.38
N ALA A 111 -26.68 14.29 -5.84
CA ALA A 111 -25.84 15.42 -6.25
C ALA A 111 -25.49 15.35 -7.75
N TRP A 112 -25.20 14.15 -8.25
CA TRP A 112 -24.93 13.90 -9.67
C TRP A 112 -26.16 14.19 -10.54
N LEU A 113 -27.34 13.66 -10.18
CA LEU A 113 -28.60 13.91 -10.91
C LEU A 113 -28.94 15.41 -10.93
N THR A 114 -28.82 16.10 -9.79
CA THR A 114 -29.00 17.56 -9.71
C THR A 114 -28.01 18.30 -10.61
N SER A 115 -26.73 17.90 -10.58
CA SER A 115 -25.69 18.51 -11.42
C SER A 115 -25.92 18.27 -12.92
N LYS A 116 -26.60 17.17 -13.29
CA LYS A 116 -27.03 16.88 -14.67
C LYS A 116 -28.36 17.53 -15.02
N GLY A 117 -29.04 18.19 -14.08
CA GLY A 117 -30.36 18.80 -14.28
C GLY A 117 -31.49 17.78 -14.40
N ILE A 118 -31.31 16.58 -13.86
CA ILE A 118 -32.33 15.53 -13.85
C ILE A 118 -33.17 15.70 -12.58
N GLU A 119 -34.47 15.94 -12.75
CA GLU A 119 -35.41 15.94 -11.63
C GLU A 119 -35.59 14.52 -11.08
N PHE A 120 -35.48 14.39 -9.77
CA PHE A 120 -35.69 13.13 -9.07
C PHE A 120 -36.49 13.37 -7.80
N ASP A 121 -37.19 12.35 -7.34
CA ASP A 121 -37.91 12.40 -6.08
C ASP A 121 -36.93 12.27 -4.89
N PRO A 122 -36.88 13.22 -3.94
CA PRO A 122 -35.97 13.17 -2.80
C PRO A 122 -36.26 12.00 -1.83
N SER A 123 -37.45 11.42 -1.88
CA SER A 123 -37.83 10.20 -1.15
C SER A 123 -37.65 8.92 -1.98
N ALA A 124 -37.23 9.01 -3.25
CA ALA A 124 -36.89 7.84 -4.05
C ALA A 124 -35.76 7.01 -3.44
N ASN A 125 -35.87 5.69 -3.58
CA ASN A 125 -34.84 4.73 -3.18
C ASN A 125 -33.67 4.71 -4.19
N LYS A 126 -32.59 4.00 -3.85
CA LYS A 126 -31.38 3.91 -4.69
C LYS A 126 -31.71 3.43 -6.10
N GLU A 127 -32.55 2.41 -6.24
CA GLU A 127 -32.90 1.82 -7.54
C GLU A 127 -33.67 2.80 -8.44
N ALA A 128 -34.64 3.53 -7.90
CA ALA A 128 -35.39 4.53 -8.65
C ALA A 128 -34.51 5.70 -9.10
N LEU A 129 -33.60 6.17 -8.24
CA LEU A 129 -32.61 7.19 -8.62
C LEU A 129 -31.65 6.69 -9.71
N GLN A 130 -31.24 5.42 -9.64
CA GLN A 130 -30.38 4.79 -10.65
C GLN A 130 -31.09 4.60 -11.99
N ALA A 131 -32.40 4.37 -11.99
CA ALA A 131 -33.20 4.28 -13.21
C ALA A 131 -33.30 5.62 -13.97
N LEU A 132 -33.13 6.75 -13.28
CA LEU A 132 -33.11 8.09 -13.87
C LEU A 132 -31.76 8.43 -14.51
N VAL A 133 -30.72 7.63 -14.27
CA VAL A 133 -29.41 7.84 -14.88
C VAL A 133 -29.54 7.59 -16.39
N PRO A 134 -29.28 8.60 -17.25
CA PRO A 134 -29.29 8.41 -18.68
C PRO A 134 -28.20 7.41 -19.06
N LYS A 135 -28.63 6.27 -19.62
CA LYS A 135 -27.73 5.33 -20.29
C LYS A 135 -27.36 5.99 -21.61
N GLY A 136 -26.21 6.67 -21.63
CA GLY A 136 -25.67 7.24 -22.86
C GLY A 136 -25.53 6.13 -23.92
N ASP A 137 -26.06 6.41 -25.10
CA ASP A 137 -25.76 5.72 -26.36
C ASP A 137 -24.37 6.15 -26.84
#